data_AF-X6MB93-F1
#
_entry.id   AF-X6MB93-F1
#
_cell.length_a   1.000
_cell.length_b   1.000
_cell.length_c   1.000
_cell.angle_alpha   90.00
_cell.angle_beta   90.00
_cell.angle_gamma   90.00
#
_symmetry.space_group_name_H-M   'P 1'
#
loop_
_entity.id
_entity.type
_entity.pdbx_description
1 polymer ?
#
loop_
_entity_poly.entity_id
_entity_poly.type
_entity_poly.pdbx_seq_one_letter_code
_entity_poly.pdbx_strand_id
1 'polypeptide(L)'
;MYIKKKKKKKKAEDIRAGRRRQESIVLELHQRLLENPQYTEVVAEGIVGKLDNQPTEHASGDEQHWERETWEHETTDESEEDSEEVERRRLLELERKISHRPGQQQLVEKRILYSAEMAPAIQNQAQQLQYGLQRRKSIDDVRALGILPKEGESVLTSKPEQTQQDHIGRRTTIVDLEVQGIVPKGYFSDAEQAIATKRRRKKSIVNDLKERLNQNPDYSMTVARGLLEKALEHNDMRQQLEQNGIMTESPNSMDHTDQYSSANPWSAIRNKLNHRLSERPSKTEMVERYLIFPSYFDNDADTARQEQKKAKKALKQKLNRKLNLKNRPSVLMLEQSGIVPYGAFNNLQQAQKAKKMRRQSISNELEDEISNRLARNELIDLNILHYNDAKENEQEPHSSVDQSQIEYQQKDISNEEAKKETTNQSQPGYRYAYKTKNLQTRQIPELVHRDVRTPLLDSEVLVPEPEINRANIKASSLAFMHVLDVLKQLHSTVLTTANYYIDEMKQKGE
;
A
#
# COMPACT_ATOMS: atom_id res chain seq x y z
N MET A 1 28.33 53.82 5.37
CA MET A 1 27.80 52.58 4.73
C MET A 1 27.99 51.31 5.57
N TYR A 2 29.12 51.12 6.25
CA TYR A 2 29.47 49.86 6.92
C TYR A 2 28.51 49.46 8.08
N ILE A 3 28.07 50.45 8.87
CA ILE A 3 27.12 50.25 9.98
C ILE A 3 25.75 49.77 9.47
N LYS A 4 25.25 50.32 8.36
CA LYS A 4 24.00 49.88 7.72
C LYS A 4 24.09 48.43 7.23
N LYS A 5 25.24 47.99 6.69
CA LYS A 5 25.46 46.59 6.29
C LYS A 5 25.51 45.64 7.49
N LYS A 6 26.16 46.04 8.61
CA LYS A 6 26.25 45.24 9.84
C LYS A 6 24.87 45.07 10.50
N LYS A 7 24.06 46.13 10.55
CA LYS A 7 22.66 46.07 11.03
C LYS A 7 21.79 45.16 10.16
N LYS A 8 21.89 45.23 8.83
CA LYS A 8 21.16 44.33 7.91
C LYS A 8 21.57 42.86 8.08
N LYS A 9 22.85 42.58 8.31
CA LYS A 9 23.36 41.21 8.52
C LYS A 9 22.86 40.60 9.83
N LYS A 10 22.96 41.35 10.94
CA LYS A 10 22.44 40.91 12.25
C LYS A 10 20.92 40.66 12.20
N LYS A 11 20.18 41.57 11.55
CA LYS A 11 18.74 41.43 11.32
C LYS A 11 18.36 40.18 10.52
N ALA A 12 19.16 39.79 9.52
CA ALA A 12 18.95 38.56 8.76
C ALA A 12 19.29 37.30 9.57
N GLU A 13 20.30 37.36 10.45
CA GLU A 13 20.62 36.29 11.39
C GLU A 13 19.51 36.09 12.42
N ASP A 14 18.93 37.16 12.95
CA ASP A 14 17.84 37.10 13.93
C ASP A 14 16.55 36.49 13.34
N ILE A 15 16.25 36.77 12.06
CA ILE A 15 15.14 36.13 11.32
C ILE A 15 15.42 34.63 11.12
N ARG A 16 16.64 34.26 10.74
CA ARG A 16 17.02 32.84 10.56
C ARG A 16 17.02 32.05 11.87
N ALA A 17 17.33 32.71 12.98
CA ALA A 17 17.33 32.09 14.30
C ALA A 17 15.92 31.99 14.92
N GLY A 18 14.87 32.45 14.23
CA GLY A 18 13.49 32.40 14.74
C GLY A 18 13.23 33.32 15.95
N ARG A 19 14.17 34.21 16.29
CA ARG A 19 14.08 35.09 17.47
C ARG A 19 13.19 36.32 17.24
N ARG A 20 12.68 36.51 16.01
CA ARG A 20 11.83 37.64 15.65
C ARG A 20 10.40 37.14 15.42
N ARG A 21 9.46 37.64 16.22
CA ARG A 21 8.03 37.31 16.11
C ARG A 21 7.50 37.74 14.73
N GLN A 22 6.69 36.89 14.09
CA GLN A 22 6.17 37.11 12.72
C GLN A 22 5.42 38.44 12.58
N GLU A 23 4.74 38.88 13.64
CA GLU A 23 4.02 40.17 13.71
C GLU A 23 4.92 41.39 13.44
N SER A 24 6.20 41.33 13.86
CA SER A 24 7.17 42.41 13.60
C SER A 24 7.57 42.50 12.13
N ILE A 25 7.44 41.42 11.35
CA ILE A 25 7.75 41.41 9.91
C ILE A 25 6.59 42.00 9.12
N VAL A 26 5.35 41.66 9.50
CA VAL A 26 4.13 42.19 8.87
C VAL A 26 4.02 43.70 9.08
N LEU A 27 4.23 44.20 10.31
CA LEU A 27 4.25 45.64 10.59
C LEU A 27 5.36 46.39 9.84
N GLU A 28 6.54 45.78 9.71
CA GLU A 28 7.65 46.38 8.96
C GLU A 28 7.38 46.40 7.45
N LEU A 29 6.72 45.37 6.91
CA LEU A 29 6.26 45.34 5.51
C LEU A 29 5.20 46.40 5.25
N HIS A 30 4.23 46.52 6.15
CA HIS A 30 3.19 47.54 6.09
C HIS A 30 3.80 48.95 6.13
N GLN A 31 4.74 49.20 7.04
CA GLN A 31 5.44 50.47 7.12
C GLN A 31 6.27 50.78 5.87
N ARG A 32 6.91 49.78 5.26
CA ARG A 32 7.64 49.97 4.00
C ARG A 32 6.76 50.21 2.78
N LEU A 33 5.54 49.67 2.78
CA LEU A 33 4.54 49.95 1.75
C LEU A 33 4.05 51.40 1.86
N LEU A 34 3.85 51.90 3.09
CA LEU A 34 3.54 53.32 3.32
C LEU A 34 4.69 54.24 2.91
N GLU A 35 5.94 53.84 3.15
CA GLU A 35 7.13 54.64 2.77
C GLU A 35 7.40 54.66 1.26
N ASN A 36 6.92 53.68 0.50
CA ASN A 36 7.17 53.58 -0.94
C ASN A 36 5.89 53.24 -1.71
N PRO A 37 5.05 54.25 -2.05
CA PRO A 37 3.74 54.03 -2.66
C PRO A 37 3.79 53.32 -4.03
N GLN A 38 4.93 53.41 -4.73
CA GLN A 38 5.15 52.70 -6.00
C GLN A 38 5.13 51.16 -5.85
N TYR A 39 5.48 50.63 -4.67
CA TYR A 39 5.40 49.17 -4.44
C TYR A 39 3.97 48.71 -4.15
N THR A 40 3.11 49.59 -3.62
CA THR A 40 1.69 49.30 -3.42
C THR A 40 0.99 49.05 -4.75
N GLU A 41 1.29 49.81 -5.79
CA GLU A 41 0.72 49.60 -7.13
C GLU A 41 1.14 48.25 -7.72
N VAL A 42 2.43 47.88 -7.65
CA VAL A 42 2.93 46.59 -8.16
C VAL A 42 2.34 45.40 -7.38
N VAL A 43 2.18 45.54 -6.07
CA VAL A 43 1.56 44.50 -5.22
C VAL A 43 0.06 44.42 -5.48
N ALA A 44 -0.62 45.55 -5.67
CA ALA A 44 -2.04 45.60 -6.01
C ALA A 44 -2.30 45.01 -7.41
N GLU A 45 -1.51 45.36 -8.43
CA GLU A 45 -1.61 44.77 -9.77
C GLU A 45 -1.39 43.25 -9.76
N GLY A 46 -0.44 42.77 -8.95
CA GLY A 46 -0.22 41.32 -8.79
C GLY A 46 -1.34 40.56 -8.08
N ILE A 47 -2.18 41.26 -7.30
CA ILE A 47 -3.35 40.69 -6.61
C ILE A 47 -4.60 40.81 -7.50
N VAL A 48 -4.84 41.99 -8.10
CA VAL A 48 -5.97 42.26 -8.99
C VAL A 48 -5.87 41.45 -10.29
N GLY A 49 -4.67 41.29 -10.87
CA GLY A 49 -4.46 40.44 -12.04
C GLY A 49 -4.71 38.94 -11.82
N LYS A 50 -4.92 38.50 -10.56
CA LYS A 50 -5.36 37.14 -10.21
C LYS A 50 -6.87 37.04 -10.00
N LEU A 51 -7.54 38.14 -9.71
CA LEU A 51 -9.00 38.20 -9.66
C LEU A 51 -9.59 38.22 -11.08
N ASP A 52 -8.94 38.93 -12.02
CA ASP A 52 -9.38 38.98 -13.43
C ASP A 52 -8.95 37.75 -14.25
N ASN A 53 -8.02 36.92 -13.74
CA ASN A 53 -7.62 35.63 -14.32
C ASN A 53 -8.15 34.42 -13.54
N GLN A 54 -9.14 34.60 -12.66
CA GLN A 54 -10.07 33.49 -12.50
C GLN A 54 -10.79 33.36 -13.84
N PRO A 55 -10.66 32.23 -14.55
CA PRO A 55 -11.48 32.03 -15.73
C PRO A 55 -12.92 32.23 -15.27
N THR A 56 -13.58 33.27 -15.77
CA THR A 56 -15.01 33.20 -15.98
C THR A 56 -15.20 31.98 -16.85
N GLU A 57 -15.43 30.85 -16.20
CA GLU A 57 -15.90 29.62 -16.79
C GLU A 57 -17.23 29.99 -17.46
N HIS A 58 -17.12 30.50 -18.68
CA HIS A 58 -18.19 30.48 -19.63
C HIS A 58 -18.62 29.03 -19.66
N ALA A 59 -19.84 28.83 -19.19
CA ALA A 59 -20.64 27.64 -19.25
C ALA A 59 -20.79 27.18 -20.72
N SER A 60 -19.73 26.60 -21.28
CA SER A 60 -19.83 25.39 -22.07
C SER A 60 -19.59 24.23 -21.10
N GLY A 61 -20.44 24.17 -20.08
CA GLY A 61 -20.69 22.94 -19.37
C GLY A 61 -21.33 22.00 -20.38
N ASP A 62 -20.54 21.06 -20.88
CA ASP A 62 -21.03 19.69 -20.95
C ASP A 62 -21.37 19.30 -19.50
N GLU A 63 -22.52 19.79 -19.06
CA GLU A 63 -23.28 19.30 -17.94
C GLU A 63 -23.59 17.85 -18.26
N GLN A 64 -22.67 16.96 -17.89
CA GLN A 64 -23.07 15.69 -17.32
C GLN A 64 -23.77 16.02 -16.01
N HIS A 65 -25.01 16.44 -16.22
CA HIS A 65 -26.13 16.46 -15.34
C HIS A 65 -26.12 15.11 -14.62
N TRP A 66 -25.40 15.03 -13.51
CA TRP A 66 -25.84 14.19 -12.41
C TRP A 66 -27.11 14.84 -11.92
N GLU A 67 -28.16 14.64 -12.71
CA GLU A 67 -29.52 14.63 -12.23
C GLU A 67 -29.39 13.69 -11.05
N ARG A 68 -29.38 14.29 -9.87
CA ARG A 68 -30.04 13.68 -8.75
C ARG A 68 -31.45 13.49 -9.28
N GLU A 69 -31.65 12.41 -10.04
CA GLU A 69 -32.89 11.68 -10.12
C GLU A 69 -33.24 11.50 -8.66
N THR A 70 -34.00 12.47 -8.17
CA THR A 70 -35.10 12.21 -7.29
C THR A 70 -35.73 10.97 -7.88
N TRP A 71 -35.39 9.83 -7.29
CA TRP A 71 -36.19 8.62 -7.35
C TRP A 71 -37.54 8.97 -6.71
N GLU A 72 -38.29 9.86 -7.34
CA GLU A 72 -39.73 9.76 -7.41
C GLU A 72 -39.94 8.45 -8.17
N HIS A 73 -39.84 7.37 -7.40
CA HIS A 73 -40.59 6.18 -7.68
C HIS A 73 -42.03 6.65 -7.87
N GLU A 74 -42.40 6.91 -9.13
CA GLU A 74 -43.73 6.55 -9.61
C GLU A 74 -43.89 5.08 -9.23
N THR A 75 -44.40 4.87 -8.02
CA THR A 75 -45.11 3.67 -7.64
C THR A 75 -46.32 3.66 -8.55
N THR A 76 -46.14 3.16 -9.78
CA THR A 76 -47.23 2.59 -10.56
C THR A 76 -47.80 1.48 -9.69
N ASP A 77 -48.87 1.85 -9.01
CA ASP A 77 -49.75 1.09 -8.13
C ASP A 77 -50.55 0.06 -8.94
N GLU A 78 -49.85 -0.72 -9.76
CA GLU A 78 -50.42 -1.73 -10.66
C GLU A 78 -49.51 -2.95 -10.73
N SER A 79 -49.38 -3.69 -9.62
CA SER A 79 -49.45 -5.17 -9.55
C SER A 79 -48.79 -5.71 -8.27
N GLU A 80 -49.45 -5.57 -7.11
CA GLU A 80 -49.04 -6.29 -5.89
C GLU A 80 -49.01 -7.83 -6.10
N GLU A 81 -49.76 -8.34 -7.08
CA GLU A 81 -49.83 -9.78 -7.39
C GLU A 81 -48.53 -10.35 -8.01
N ASP A 82 -47.73 -9.55 -8.72
CA ASP A 82 -46.46 -10.04 -9.30
C ASP A 82 -45.32 -10.10 -8.27
N SER A 83 -45.43 -9.35 -7.17
CA SER A 83 -44.43 -9.36 -6.09
C SER A 83 -44.42 -10.68 -5.33
N GLU A 84 -45.59 -11.27 -5.09
CA GLU A 84 -45.70 -12.55 -4.37
C GLU A 84 -45.13 -13.73 -5.17
N GLU A 85 -45.34 -13.77 -6.49
CA GLU A 85 -44.82 -14.83 -7.35
C GLU A 85 -43.29 -14.76 -7.48
N VAL A 86 -42.72 -13.55 -7.56
CA VAL A 86 -41.27 -13.36 -7.54
C VAL A 86 -40.68 -13.79 -6.19
N GLU A 87 -41.36 -13.50 -5.09
CA GLU A 87 -40.93 -13.92 -3.76
C GLU A 87 -41.01 -15.45 -3.58
N ARG A 88 -42.06 -16.10 -4.08
CA ARG A 88 -42.17 -17.56 -4.12
C ARG A 88 -41.05 -18.20 -4.93
N ARG A 89 -40.73 -17.67 -6.11
CA ARG A 89 -39.60 -18.15 -6.93
C ARG A 89 -38.27 -18.00 -6.20
N ARG A 90 -38.08 -16.88 -5.50
CA ARG A 90 -36.88 -16.63 -4.69
C ARG A 90 -36.75 -17.61 -3.53
N LEU A 91 -37.87 -17.94 -2.86
CA LEU A 91 -37.91 -18.94 -1.78
C LEU A 91 -37.62 -20.35 -2.28
N LEU A 92 -38.20 -20.77 -3.41
CA LEU A 92 -37.91 -22.06 -4.04
C LEU A 92 -36.44 -22.18 -4.49
N GLU A 93 -35.86 -21.10 -5.03
CA GLU A 93 -34.45 -21.08 -5.40
C GLU A 93 -33.54 -21.18 -4.16
N LEU A 94 -33.92 -20.51 -3.06
CA LEU A 94 -33.23 -20.61 -1.77
C LEU A 94 -33.31 -22.03 -1.20
N GLU A 95 -34.48 -22.66 -1.22
CA GLU A 95 -34.67 -24.04 -0.78
C GLU A 95 -33.85 -25.02 -1.62
N ARG A 96 -33.82 -24.83 -2.95
CA ARG A 96 -32.94 -25.59 -3.85
C ARG A 96 -31.46 -25.37 -3.51
N LYS A 97 -31.03 -24.15 -3.19
CA LYS A 97 -29.64 -23.85 -2.78
C LYS A 97 -29.30 -24.45 -1.42
N ILE A 98 -30.23 -24.48 -0.48
CA ILE A 98 -30.04 -25.05 0.87
C ILE A 98 -29.96 -26.58 0.80
N SER A 99 -30.84 -27.22 0.03
CA SER A 99 -30.84 -28.69 -0.18
C SER A 99 -29.56 -29.19 -0.87
N HIS A 100 -28.97 -28.40 -1.77
CA HIS A 100 -27.72 -28.74 -2.45
C HIS A 100 -26.47 -28.33 -1.65
N ARG A 101 -26.61 -27.84 -0.42
CA ARG A 101 -25.47 -27.45 0.40
C ARG A 101 -24.66 -28.73 0.74
N PRO A 102 -23.38 -28.80 0.35
CA PRO A 102 -22.56 -29.97 0.67
C PRO A 102 -22.48 -30.15 2.19
N GLY A 103 -22.65 -31.40 2.63
CA GLY A 103 -22.52 -31.76 4.04
C GLY A 103 -21.12 -31.44 4.58
N GLN A 104 -21.00 -31.28 5.89
CA GLN A 104 -19.73 -30.88 6.52
C GLN A 104 -18.58 -31.86 6.23
N GLN A 105 -18.87 -33.16 6.17
CA GLN A 105 -17.90 -34.19 5.79
C GLN A 105 -17.41 -34.02 4.34
N GLN A 106 -18.31 -33.69 3.40
CA GLN A 106 -17.95 -33.42 2.01
C GLN A 106 -17.09 -32.15 1.87
N LEU A 107 -17.30 -31.15 2.74
CA LEU A 107 -16.46 -29.96 2.79
C LEU A 107 -15.04 -30.26 3.32
N VAL A 108 -14.92 -31.19 4.28
CA VAL A 108 -13.61 -31.69 4.75
C VAL A 108 -12.92 -32.51 3.66
N GLU A 109 -13.65 -33.39 2.98
CA GLU A 109 -13.14 -34.21 1.87
C GLU A 109 -12.62 -33.34 0.71
N LYS A 110 -13.36 -32.27 0.37
CA LYS A 110 -12.95 -31.26 -0.62
C LYS A 110 -11.82 -30.34 -0.15
N ARG A 111 -11.30 -30.53 1.07
CA ARG A 111 -10.27 -29.70 1.72
C ARG A 111 -10.66 -28.23 1.84
N ILE A 112 -11.97 -27.95 1.90
CA ILE A 112 -12.50 -26.60 2.15
C ILE A 112 -12.48 -26.34 3.66
N LEU A 113 -12.95 -27.31 4.45
CA LEU A 113 -12.80 -27.29 5.90
C LEU A 113 -11.60 -28.12 6.32
N TYR A 114 -10.84 -27.65 7.31
CA TYR A 114 -9.69 -28.39 7.84
C TYR A 114 -10.11 -29.60 8.69
N SER A 115 -11.13 -29.43 9.52
CA SER A 115 -11.73 -30.46 10.35
C SER A 115 -13.22 -30.16 10.54
N ALA A 116 -14.04 -31.20 10.71
CA ALA A 116 -15.46 -31.05 11.00
C ALA A 116 -15.71 -30.53 12.43
N GLU A 117 -14.79 -30.78 13.37
CA GLU A 117 -14.94 -30.36 14.77
C GLU A 117 -14.49 -28.92 15.00
N MET A 118 -13.77 -28.32 14.05
CA MET A 118 -13.16 -27.01 14.23
C MET A 118 -14.02 -25.89 13.63
N ALA A 119 -14.31 -24.86 14.43
CA ALA A 119 -15.10 -23.71 14.01
C ALA A 119 -14.50 -23.00 12.78
N PRO A 120 -15.30 -22.59 11.78
CA PRO A 120 -14.83 -21.96 10.53
C PRO A 120 -13.87 -20.77 10.75
N ALA A 121 -14.14 -19.95 11.77
CA ALA A 121 -13.32 -18.77 12.09
C ALA A 121 -11.86 -19.10 12.46
N ILE A 122 -11.60 -20.29 13.02
CA ILE A 122 -10.29 -20.69 13.53
C ILE A 122 -9.48 -21.46 12.48
N GLN A 123 -10.13 -21.96 11.43
CA GLN A 123 -9.48 -22.89 10.49
C GLN A 123 -8.29 -22.31 9.75
N ASN A 124 -8.37 -21.03 9.35
CA ASN A 124 -7.25 -20.34 8.72
C ASN A 124 -6.04 -20.22 9.66
N GLN A 125 -6.27 -19.93 10.94
CA GLN A 125 -5.20 -19.83 11.94
C GLN A 125 -4.58 -21.20 12.22
N ALA A 126 -5.41 -22.24 12.35
CA ALA A 126 -4.94 -23.61 12.55
C ALA A 126 -4.10 -24.12 11.36
N GLN A 127 -4.52 -23.84 10.11
CA GLN A 127 -3.73 -24.15 8.93
C GLN A 127 -2.38 -23.41 8.91
N GLN A 128 -2.39 -22.11 9.20
CA GLN A 128 -1.15 -21.33 9.27
C GLN A 128 -0.19 -21.86 10.35
N LEU A 129 -0.74 -22.24 11.51
CA LEU A 129 0.04 -22.83 12.60
C LEU A 129 0.60 -24.19 12.19
N GLN A 130 -0.18 -25.04 11.52
CA GLN A 130 0.31 -26.32 11.00
C GLN A 130 1.43 -26.12 9.96
N TYR A 131 1.27 -25.20 9.01
CA TYR A 131 2.34 -24.86 8.06
C TYR A 131 3.57 -24.28 8.76
N GLY A 132 3.36 -23.45 9.78
CA GLY A 132 4.42 -22.91 10.62
C GLY A 132 5.20 -24.01 11.36
N LEU A 133 4.49 -25.00 11.91
CA LEU A 133 5.08 -26.16 12.57
C LEU A 133 5.80 -27.09 11.59
N GLN A 134 5.25 -27.34 10.40
CA GLN A 134 5.91 -28.13 9.36
C GLN A 134 7.20 -27.48 8.84
N ARG A 135 7.27 -26.15 8.85
CA ARG A 135 8.49 -25.41 8.46
C ARG A 135 9.52 -25.35 9.57
N ARG A 136 9.11 -25.51 10.82
CA ARG A 136 10.05 -25.64 11.93
C ARG A 136 10.69 -27.01 11.81
N LYS A 137 12.02 -27.02 11.76
CA LYS A 137 12.79 -28.26 11.88
C LYS A 137 12.35 -28.97 13.16
N SER A 138 12.18 -30.28 13.09
CA SER A 138 11.78 -31.05 14.27
C SER A 138 12.79 -30.83 15.40
N ILE A 139 12.38 -31.04 16.66
CA ILE A 139 13.32 -30.92 17.79
C ILE A 139 14.55 -31.82 17.56
N ASP A 140 14.35 -32.98 16.96
CA ASP A 140 15.42 -33.90 16.60
C ASP A 140 16.31 -33.35 15.48
N ASP A 141 15.77 -32.66 14.47
CA ASP A 141 16.58 -31.95 13.47
C ASP A 141 17.37 -30.79 14.09
N VAL A 142 16.77 -30.04 15.03
CA VAL A 142 17.45 -28.94 15.74
C VAL A 142 18.55 -29.49 16.66
N ARG A 143 18.33 -30.66 17.27
CA ARG A 143 19.36 -31.43 18.01
C ARG A 143 20.45 -31.94 17.07
N ALA A 144 20.10 -32.46 15.89
CA ALA A 144 21.06 -32.93 14.88
C ALA A 144 21.93 -31.78 14.33
N LEU A 145 21.39 -30.56 14.29
CA LEU A 145 22.14 -29.35 13.96
C LEU A 145 23.01 -28.82 15.10
N GLY A 146 23.01 -29.45 16.28
CA GLY A 146 23.81 -29.06 17.43
C GLY A 146 23.37 -27.75 18.11
N ILE A 147 22.16 -27.28 17.81
CA ILE A 147 21.61 -26.05 18.43
C ILE A 147 21.03 -26.36 19.82
N LEU A 148 20.40 -27.53 19.98
CA LEU A 148 19.89 -28.03 21.26
C LEU A 148 20.83 -29.12 21.80
N PRO A 149 21.25 -29.06 23.08
CA PRO A 149 22.03 -30.12 23.71
C PRO A 149 21.18 -31.41 23.79
N LYS A 150 21.84 -32.56 23.59
CA LYS A 150 21.18 -33.86 23.75
C LYS A 150 20.88 -34.07 25.23
N GLU A 151 19.64 -34.42 25.56
CA GLU A 151 19.22 -34.72 26.94
C GLU A 151 20.15 -35.81 27.52
N GLY A 152 20.94 -35.44 28.52
CA GLY A 152 21.94 -36.32 29.16
C GLY A 152 23.38 -35.83 29.09
N GLU A 153 23.74 -34.90 28.20
CA GLU A 153 25.03 -34.23 28.25
C GLU A 153 24.97 -33.05 29.24
N SER A 154 25.32 -33.32 30.50
CA SER A 154 25.58 -32.26 31.48
C SER A 154 26.72 -31.38 30.97
N VAL A 155 26.38 -30.17 30.51
CA VAL A 155 27.29 -29.10 30.08
C VAL A 155 28.03 -28.54 31.31
N LEU A 156 28.88 -29.37 31.88
CA LEU A 156 29.89 -29.01 32.85
C LEU A 156 31.22 -29.41 32.23
N THR A 157 31.73 -28.58 31.32
CA THR A 157 33.13 -28.18 31.24
C THR A 157 33.45 -27.51 29.90
N SER A 158 34.00 -26.30 30.03
CA SER A 158 34.86 -25.59 29.08
C SER A 158 34.22 -24.77 27.93
N LYS A 159 34.52 -23.46 28.03
CA LYS A 159 34.59 -22.40 27.01
C LYS A 159 33.32 -21.61 26.64
N PRO A 160 33.04 -20.51 27.36
CA PRO A 160 32.16 -19.45 26.91
C PRO A 160 32.96 -18.29 26.32
N GLU A 161 33.40 -18.34 25.07
CA GLU A 161 34.05 -17.15 24.44
C GLU A 161 33.65 -16.85 22.98
N GLN A 162 32.93 -17.72 22.26
CA GLN A 162 32.67 -17.50 20.82
C GLN A 162 31.29 -16.95 20.44
N THR A 163 30.27 -16.99 21.30
CA THR A 163 28.90 -16.60 20.91
C THR A 163 28.53 -15.12 21.15
N GLN A 164 29.42 -14.30 21.71
CA GLN A 164 29.20 -12.83 21.77
C GLN A 164 29.54 -12.10 20.46
N GLN A 165 30.22 -12.74 19.49
CA GLN A 165 30.57 -12.10 18.22
C GLN A 165 29.37 -12.00 17.24
N ASP A 166 28.43 -12.95 17.27
CA ASP A 166 27.32 -12.96 16.30
C ASP A 166 26.21 -11.92 16.54
N HIS A 167 26.11 -11.37 17.75
CA HIS A 167 25.21 -10.25 18.04
C HIS A 167 25.84 -8.87 17.79
N ILE A 168 27.15 -8.79 17.55
CA ILE A 168 27.83 -7.56 17.15
C ILE A 168 27.64 -7.31 15.64
N GLY A 169 27.46 -8.36 14.83
CA GLY A 169 27.26 -8.27 13.37
C GLY A 169 25.97 -7.58 12.89
N ARG A 170 25.07 -7.16 13.79
CA ARG A 170 23.88 -6.33 13.45
C ARG A 170 24.03 -4.86 13.79
N ARG A 171 25.11 -4.45 14.46
CA ARG A 171 25.40 -3.03 14.65
C ARG A 171 25.97 -2.52 13.33
N THR A 172 25.23 -1.61 12.69
CA THR A 172 25.71 -0.88 11.51
C THR A 172 27.12 -0.38 11.78
N THR A 173 28.07 -0.80 10.96
CA THR A 173 29.45 -0.41 11.15
C THR A 173 29.60 1.09 10.95
N ILE A 174 30.64 1.67 11.53
CA ILE A 174 30.97 3.09 11.36
C ILE A 174 31.09 3.45 9.86
N VAL A 175 31.63 2.52 9.05
CA VAL A 175 31.72 2.65 7.59
C VAL A 175 30.34 2.65 6.94
N ASP A 176 29.42 1.81 7.41
CA ASP A 176 28.04 1.79 6.89
C ASP A 176 27.33 3.14 7.10
N LEU A 177 27.61 3.86 8.19
CA LEU A 177 27.03 5.19 8.43
C LEU A 177 27.52 6.24 7.41
N GLU A 178 28.75 6.12 6.91
CA GLU A 178 29.24 6.97 5.80
C GLU A 178 28.65 6.54 4.45
N VAL A 179 28.53 5.23 4.21
CA VAL A 179 27.94 4.68 2.97
C VAL A 179 26.47 5.03 2.86
N GLN A 180 25.72 4.96 3.96
CA GLN A 180 24.31 5.36 4.05
C GLN A 180 24.11 6.88 3.96
N GLY A 181 25.18 7.68 4.02
CA GLY A 181 25.13 9.14 3.91
C GLY A 181 24.54 9.84 5.14
N ILE A 182 24.39 9.12 6.25
CA ILE A 182 24.00 9.70 7.55
C ILE A 182 25.11 10.65 8.02
N VAL A 183 26.36 10.20 7.84
CA VAL A 183 27.56 10.95 8.18
C VAL A 183 28.33 11.31 6.88
N PRO A 184 28.94 12.51 6.77
CA PRO A 184 29.73 12.88 5.58
C PRO A 184 30.89 11.90 5.35
N LYS A 185 31.24 11.64 4.08
CA LYS A 185 32.40 10.78 3.75
C LYS A 185 33.70 11.33 4.35
N GLY A 186 34.47 10.47 5.01
CA GLY A 186 35.73 10.84 5.68
C GLY A 186 35.55 11.52 7.04
N TYR A 187 34.34 11.52 7.60
CA TYR A 187 34.08 12.10 8.92
C TYR A 187 34.78 11.35 10.04
N PHE A 188 34.91 10.03 9.92
CA PHE A 188 35.62 9.24 10.93
C PHE A 188 37.15 9.30 10.78
N SER A 189 37.65 9.77 9.64
CA SER A 189 39.08 10.07 9.44
C SER A 189 39.44 11.46 9.98
N ASP A 190 38.65 12.48 9.65
CA ASP A 190 38.80 13.86 10.13
C ASP A 190 37.43 14.56 10.13
N ALA A 191 36.79 14.59 11.30
CA ALA A 191 35.45 15.12 11.46
C ALA A 191 35.37 16.62 11.11
N GLU A 192 36.40 17.40 11.42
CA GLU A 192 36.41 18.83 11.16
C GLU A 192 36.50 19.12 9.66
N GLN A 193 37.41 18.42 8.96
CA GLN A 193 37.55 18.54 7.52
C GLN A 193 36.29 18.05 6.78
N ALA A 194 35.67 16.97 7.24
CA ALA A 194 34.43 16.45 6.66
C ALA A 194 33.22 17.38 6.88
N ILE A 195 33.09 18.01 8.05
CA ILE A 195 32.06 19.02 8.30
C ILE A 195 32.33 20.28 7.46
N ALA A 196 33.59 20.72 7.37
CA ALA A 196 33.98 21.88 6.59
C ALA A 196 33.69 21.67 5.08
N THR A 197 34.01 20.50 4.53
CA THR A 197 33.68 20.15 3.14
C THR A 197 32.18 20.06 2.91
N LYS A 198 31.40 19.48 3.84
CA LYS A 198 29.92 19.51 3.79
C LYS A 198 29.39 20.94 3.76
N ARG A 199 29.92 21.83 4.59
CA ARG A 199 29.55 23.26 4.61
C ARG A 199 29.91 23.97 3.30
N ARG A 200 31.08 23.68 2.72
CA ARG A 200 31.49 24.22 1.40
C ARG A 200 30.57 23.74 0.28
N ARG A 201 30.25 22.44 0.22
CA ARG A 201 29.29 21.88 -0.75
C ARG A 201 27.92 22.49 -0.62
N LYS A 202 27.40 22.65 0.60
CA LYS A 202 26.12 23.34 0.83
C LYS A 202 26.15 24.78 0.33
N LYS A 203 27.21 25.53 0.61
CA LYS A 203 27.37 26.90 0.09
C LYS A 203 27.43 26.92 -1.45
N SER A 204 28.14 25.98 -2.06
CA SER A 204 28.22 25.84 -3.52
C SER A 204 26.87 25.52 -4.13
N ILE A 205 26.11 24.57 -3.56
CA ILE A 205 24.76 24.21 -4.03
C ILE A 205 23.81 25.40 -3.88
N VAL A 206 23.88 26.14 -2.77
CA VAL A 206 23.05 27.33 -2.57
C VAL A 206 23.41 28.43 -3.57
N ASN A 207 24.70 28.60 -3.87
CA ASN A 207 25.13 29.56 -4.90
C ASN A 207 24.70 29.13 -6.30
N ASP A 208 24.85 27.85 -6.67
CA ASP A 208 24.37 27.29 -7.95
C ASP A 208 22.85 27.41 -8.07
N LEU A 209 22.09 27.09 -7.02
CA LEU A 209 20.65 27.32 -6.97
C LEU A 209 20.30 28.80 -7.14
N LYS A 210 21.06 29.70 -6.50
CA LYS A 210 20.83 31.13 -6.62
C LYS A 210 21.13 31.63 -8.04
N GLU A 211 22.18 31.12 -8.67
CA GLU A 211 22.52 31.43 -10.06
C GLU A 211 21.44 30.90 -11.02
N ARG A 212 21.00 29.65 -10.85
CA ARG A 212 19.90 29.06 -11.65
C ARG A 212 18.56 29.75 -11.45
N LEU A 213 18.26 30.21 -10.23
CA LEU A 213 17.06 30.99 -9.93
C LEU A 213 17.12 32.39 -10.56
N ASN A 214 18.31 33.00 -10.61
CA ASN A 214 18.49 34.26 -11.33
C ASN A 214 18.39 34.08 -12.85
N GLN A 215 18.82 32.93 -13.37
CA GLN A 215 18.73 32.61 -14.81
C GLN A 215 17.30 32.27 -15.25
N ASN A 216 16.46 31.75 -14.35
CA ASN A 216 15.09 31.35 -14.65
C ASN A 216 14.09 32.06 -13.72
N PRO A 217 13.71 33.32 -14.02
CA PRO A 217 12.83 34.10 -13.15
C PRO A 217 11.46 33.42 -12.95
N ASP A 218 10.95 32.74 -13.97
CA ASP A 218 9.65 32.04 -13.91
C ASP A 218 9.66 30.88 -12.90
N TYR A 219 10.77 30.12 -12.86
CA TYR A 219 10.93 29.05 -11.88
C TYR A 219 11.08 29.62 -10.46
N SER A 220 11.82 30.72 -10.30
CA SER A 220 11.93 31.42 -9.02
C SER A 220 10.58 31.94 -8.52
N MET A 221 9.76 32.51 -9.41
CA MET A 221 8.40 32.94 -9.11
C MET A 221 7.51 31.77 -8.68
N THR A 222 7.63 30.62 -9.34
CA THR A 222 6.84 29.42 -9.01
C THR A 222 7.20 28.86 -7.63
N VAL A 223 8.50 28.78 -7.31
CA VAL A 223 8.98 28.34 -5.99
C VAL A 223 8.61 29.34 -4.89
N ALA A 224 8.73 30.64 -5.15
CA ALA A 224 8.32 31.68 -4.22
C ALA A 224 6.80 31.65 -3.96
N ARG A 225 6.00 31.42 -5.00
CA ARG A 225 4.54 31.25 -4.91
C ARG A 225 4.18 30.05 -4.03
N GLY A 226 4.79 28.87 -4.25
CA GLY A 226 4.52 27.69 -3.44
C GLY A 226 4.95 27.84 -1.97
N LEU A 227 6.01 28.61 -1.69
CA LEU A 227 6.42 28.93 -0.32
C LEU A 227 5.47 29.93 0.36
N LEU A 228 4.96 30.92 -0.39
CA LEU A 228 3.98 31.90 0.11
C LEU A 228 2.64 31.24 0.39
N GLU A 229 2.14 30.41 -0.52
CA GLU A 229 0.90 29.65 -0.39
C GLU A 229 0.94 28.78 0.88
N LYS A 230 2.03 28.05 1.08
CA LYS A 230 2.21 27.25 2.30
C LYS A 230 2.31 28.07 3.59
N ALA A 231 2.81 29.30 3.51
CA ALA A 231 2.84 30.21 4.66
C ALA A 231 1.45 30.79 4.96
N LEU A 232 0.64 31.06 3.93
CA LEU A 232 -0.76 31.49 4.06
C LEU A 232 -1.62 30.35 4.61
N GLU A 233 -1.50 29.13 4.09
CA GLU A 233 -2.18 27.94 4.63
C GLU A 233 -1.91 27.76 6.13
N HIS A 234 -0.66 27.97 6.55
CA HIS A 234 -0.29 27.89 7.96
C HIS A 234 -0.92 29.02 8.79
N ASN A 235 -1.10 30.20 8.22
CA ASN A 235 -1.72 31.33 8.90
C ASN A 235 -3.25 31.19 8.98
N ASP A 236 -3.88 30.68 7.92
CA ASP A 236 -5.31 30.35 7.90
C ASP A 236 -5.62 29.22 8.87
N MET A 237 -4.75 28.20 8.93
CA MET A 237 -4.85 27.13 9.92
C MET A 237 -4.71 27.68 11.34
N ARG A 238 -3.82 28.66 11.56
CA ARG A 238 -3.70 29.35 12.84
C ARG A 238 -4.95 30.16 13.18
N GLN A 239 -5.50 30.92 12.23
CA GLN A 239 -6.74 31.68 12.41
C GLN A 239 -7.93 30.76 12.68
N GLN A 240 -8.02 29.62 12.01
CA GLN A 240 -9.04 28.61 12.29
C GLN A 240 -8.87 28.03 13.70
N LEU A 241 -7.65 27.82 14.17
CA LEU A 241 -7.39 27.38 15.54
C LEU A 241 -7.74 28.45 16.58
N GLU A 242 -7.53 29.73 16.25
CA GLU A 242 -7.93 30.88 17.07
C GLU A 242 -9.47 31.04 17.09
N GLN A 243 -10.16 30.97 15.95
CA GLN A 243 -11.62 31.00 15.84
C GLN A 243 -12.29 29.82 16.56
N ASN A 244 -11.64 28.65 16.56
CA ASN A 244 -12.11 27.48 17.29
C ASN A 244 -11.81 27.53 18.80
N GLY A 245 -11.22 28.62 19.31
CA GLY A 245 -10.91 28.80 20.73
C GLY A 245 -9.84 27.87 21.28
N ILE A 246 -9.00 27.26 20.41
CA ILE A 246 -7.97 26.29 20.80
C ILE A 246 -6.66 26.98 21.19
N MET A 247 -6.40 28.19 20.67
CA MET A 247 -5.30 29.05 21.14
C MET A 247 -5.90 30.25 21.87
N THR A 248 -6.20 30.10 23.16
CA THR A 248 -6.44 31.27 24.02
C THR A 248 -5.12 32.01 24.23
N GLU A 249 -5.23 33.32 24.27
CA GLU A 249 -4.16 34.30 24.12
C GLU A 249 -2.93 34.06 25.00
N SER A 250 -1.80 34.55 24.49
CA SER A 250 -0.50 34.59 25.17
C SER A 250 -0.64 34.89 26.68
N PRO A 251 0.00 34.12 27.58
CA PRO A 251 -0.23 34.12 29.03
C PRO A 251 0.34 35.34 29.77
N ASN A 252 0.20 36.55 29.23
CA ASN A 252 0.82 37.76 29.77
C ASN A 252 -0.16 38.82 30.31
N SER A 253 -1.47 38.58 30.38
CA SER A 253 -2.38 39.46 31.13
C SER A 253 -2.79 38.78 32.45
N MET A 254 -1.93 38.95 33.44
CA MET A 254 -2.14 38.57 34.83
C MET A 254 -2.77 39.76 35.55
N ASP A 255 -4.09 39.71 35.75
CA ASP A 255 -4.80 40.21 36.95
C ASP A 255 -6.30 40.32 36.65
N HIS A 256 -7.03 39.25 36.96
CA HIS A 256 -8.38 39.34 37.53
C HIS A 256 -8.72 37.98 38.15
N THR A 257 -8.36 37.87 39.42
CA THR A 257 -9.01 36.96 40.37
C THR A 257 -10.45 37.40 40.52
N ASP A 258 -11.40 36.59 40.05
CA ASP A 258 -12.49 36.03 40.86
C ASP A 258 -13.63 35.47 39.97
N GLN A 259 -14.32 34.44 40.50
CA GLN A 259 -15.47 33.70 39.95
C GLN A 259 -15.19 32.57 38.95
N TYR A 260 -14.40 31.60 39.41
CA TYR A 260 -14.31 30.26 38.84
C TYR A 260 -15.56 29.42 39.14
N SER A 261 -16.51 29.41 38.20
CA SER A 261 -17.37 28.23 37.92
C SER A 261 -17.52 28.00 36.40
N SER A 262 -16.59 28.53 35.60
CA SER A 262 -16.54 28.25 34.17
C SER A 262 -16.01 26.85 33.94
N ALA A 263 -16.85 26.00 33.33
CA ALA A 263 -16.53 24.65 32.89
C ALA A 263 -15.07 24.54 32.40
N ASN A 264 -14.33 23.65 33.05
CA ASN A 264 -12.91 23.42 32.80
C ASN A 264 -12.69 23.23 31.28
N PRO A 265 -11.99 24.14 30.56
CA PRO A 265 -11.93 24.12 29.09
C PRO A 265 -11.36 22.80 28.52
N TRP A 266 -10.58 22.10 29.34
CA TRP A 266 -10.11 20.74 29.08
C TRP A 266 -11.23 19.71 28.88
N SER A 267 -12.39 19.91 29.50
CA SER A 267 -13.54 19.00 29.37
C SER A 267 -14.15 19.04 27.97
N ALA A 268 -14.30 20.22 27.39
CA ALA A 268 -14.80 20.40 26.03
C ALA A 268 -13.85 19.78 25.00
N ILE A 269 -12.54 20.01 25.15
CA ILE A 269 -11.50 19.43 24.29
C ILE A 269 -11.50 17.90 24.42
N ARG A 270 -11.61 17.36 25.64
CA ARG A 270 -11.65 15.92 25.89
C ARG A 270 -12.88 15.26 25.28
N ASN A 271 -14.06 15.88 25.40
CA ASN A 271 -15.30 15.37 24.82
C ASN A 271 -15.23 15.36 23.28
N LYS A 272 -14.70 16.44 22.67
CA LYS A 272 -14.50 16.51 21.21
C LYS A 272 -13.49 15.46 20.72
N LEU A 273 -12.42 15.22 21.48
CA LEU A 273 -11.45 14.18 21.15
C LEU A 273 -12.07 12.78 21.25
N ASN A 274 -12.80 12.49 22.32
CA ASN A 274 -13.48 11.20 22.49
C ASN A 274 -14.49 10.95 21.38
N HIS A 275 -15.26 11.97 20.99
CA HIS A 275 -16.20 11.87 19.87
C HIS A 275 -15.47 11.56 18.55
N ARG A 276 -14.40 12.30 18.22
CA ARG A 276 -13.58 12.02 17.02
C ARG A 276 -12.90 10.66 17.04
N LEU A 277 -12.53 10.16 18.22
CA LEU A 277 -11.97 8.82 18.37
C LEU A 277 -13.03 7.73 18.18
N SER A 278 -14.30 8.00 18.57
CA SER A 278 -15.41 7.06 18.36
C SER A 278 -15.85 6.97 16.90
N GLU A 279 -15.72 8.07 16.14
CA GLU A 279 -16.02 8.09 14.69
C GLU A 279 -14.86 7.57 13.83
N ARG A 280 -13.71 7.24 14.43
CA ARG A 280 -12.54 6.80 13.69
C ARG A 280 -12.82 5.42 13.06
N PRO A 281 -12.60 5.24 11.75
CA PRO A 281 -12.78 3.94 11.11
C PRO A 281 -11.86 2.89 11.75
N SER A 282 -12.35 1.67 11.80
CA SER A 282 -11.60 0.55 12.37
C SER A 282 -10.30 0.31 11.60
N LYS A 283 -9.28 -0.28 12.26
CA LYS A 283 -7.99 -0.56 11.62
C LYS A 283 -8.15 -1.42 10.36
N THR A 284 -9.04 -2.41 10.40
CA THR A 284 -9.36 -3.29 9.27
C THR A 284 -10.01 -2.52 8.13
N GLU A 285 -10.97 -1.65 8.43
CA GLU A 285 -11.61 -0.80 7.43
C GLU A 285 -10.64 0.18 6.76
N MET A 286 -9.70 0.74 7.53
CA MET A 286 -8.63 1.58 6.96
C MET A 286 -7.71 0.79 6.00
N VAL A 287 -7.49 -0.50 6.26
CA VAL A 287 -6.74 -1.39 5.35
C VAL A 287 -7.56 -1.73 4.11
N GLU A 288 -8.83 -2.08 4.27
CA GLU A 288 -9.73 -2.44 3.16
C GLU A 288 -9.95 -1.26 2.21
N ARG A 289 -10.04 -0.04 2.74
CA ARG A 289 -10.10 1.20 1.96
C ARG A 289 -8.74 1.64 1.41
N TYR A 290 -7.67 0.87 1.62
CA TYR A 290 -6.31 1.18 1.19
C TYR A 290 -5.76 2.52 1.71
N LEU A 291 -6.27 3.02 2.84
CA LEU A 291 -5.78 4.24 3.49
C LEU A 291 -4.44 4.00 4.19
N ILE A 292 -4.27 2.81 4.78
CA ILE A 292 -3.04 2.38 5.43
C ILE A 292 -2.71 0.96 4.96
N PHE A 293 -1.44 0.68 4.70
CA PHE A 293 -1.01 -0.67 4.36
C PHE A 293 -0.98 -1.57 5.61
N PRO A 294 -1.35 -2.86 5.48
CA PRO A 294 -1.34 -3.80 6.60
C PRO A 294 -0.03 -3.82 7.40
N SER A 295 1.11 -3.67 6.71
CA SER A 295 2.45 -3.70 7.31
C SER A 295 2.70 -2.60 8.35
N TYR A 296 1.97 -1.48 8.33
CA TYR A 296 2.15 -0.39 9.30
C TYR A 296 1.49 -0.65 10.65
N PHE A 297 0.66 -1.70 10.79
CA PHE A 297 -0.01 -2.00 12.05
C PHE A 297 0.83 -2.85 12.99
N ASP A 298 1.65 -3.76 12.45
CA ASP A 298 2.42 -4.72 13.24
C ASP A 298 3.90 -4.34 13.35
N ASN A 299 4.40 -3.50 12.45
CA ASN A 299 5.82 -3.17 12.31
C ASN A 299 6.06 -1.66 12.47
N ASP A 300 7.27 -1.30 12.95
CA ASP A 300 7.74 0.08 12.94
C ASP A 300 7.63 0.73 11.55
N ALA A 301 7.44 2.05 11.50
CA ALA A 301 7.23 2.76 10.25
C ALA A 301 8.37 2.53 9.23
N ASP A 302 9.61 2.39 9.68
CA ASP A 302 10.76 2.14 8.81
C ASP A 302 10.83 0.70 8.31
N THR A 303 10.48 -0.29 9.13
CA THR A 303 10.43 -1.70 8.73
C THR A 303 9.28 -1.92 7.75
N ALA A 304 8.10 -1.34 8.00
CA ALA A 304 6.96 -1.33 7.07
C ALA A 304 7.32 -0.72 5.71
N ARG A 305 8.06 0.41 5.70
CA ARG A 305 8.57 1.03 4.45
C ARG A 305 9.52 0.11 3.70
N GLN A 306 10.42 -0.57 4.40
CA GLN A 306 11.35 -1.51 3.79
C GLN A 306 10.62 -2.72 3.20
N GLU A 307 9.63 -3.27 3.91
CA GLU A 307 8.79 -4.36 3.41
C GLU A 307 8.03 -3.97 2.15
N GLN A 308 7.45 -2.77 2.11
CA GLN A 308 6.80 -2.26 0.89
C GLN A 308 7.76 -2.12 -0.27
N LYS A 309 8.97 -1.61 -0.03
CA LYS A 309 10.01 -1.53 -1.07
C LYS A 309 10.38 -2.93 -1.59
N LYS A 310 10.53 -3.91 -0.70
CA LYS A 310 10.79 -5.32 -1.07
C LYS A 310 9.64 -5.91 -1.86
N ALA A 311 8.39 -5.70 -1.42
CA ALA A 311 7.19 -6.17 -2.11
C ALA A 311 7.07 -5.55 -3.52
N LYS A 312 7.30 -4.24 -3.65
CA LYS A 312 7.34 -3.56 -4.96
C LYS A 312 8.44 -4.12 -5.86
N LYS A 313 9.64 -4.37 -5.34
CA LYS A 313 10.74 -4.98 -6.10
C LYS A 313 10.39 -6.39 -6.57
N ALA A 314 9.81 -7.22 -5.69
CA ALA A 314 9.36 -8.57 -6.02
C ALA A 314 8.26 -8.56 -7.09
N LEU A 315 7.29 -7.66 -6.97
CA LEU A 315 6.23 -7.48 -7.97
C LEU A 315 6.80 -7.03 -9.32
N LYS A 316 7.74 -6.07 -9.33
CA LYS A 316 8.45 -5.65 -10.55
C LYS A 316 9.21 -6.80 -11.20
N GLN A 317 9.91 -7.62 -10.41
CA GLN A 317 10.59 -8.81 -10.93
C GLN A 317 9.61 -9.84 -11.50
N LYS A 318 8.47 -10.08 -10.82
CA LYS A 318 7.40 -10.96 -11.30
C LYS A 318 6.80 -10.44 -12.61
N LEU A 319 6.55 -9.15 -12.70
CA LEU A 319 6.05 -8.50 -13.91
C LEU A 319 7.07 -8.64 -15.04
N ASN A 320 8.35 -8.35 -14.80
CA ASN A 320 9.41 -8.50 -15.79
C ASN A 320 9.54 -9.95 -16.30
N ARG A 321 9.38 -10.94 -15.42
CA ARG A 321 9.36 -12.36 -15.82
C ARG A 321 8.16 -12.70 -16.70
N LYS A 322 6.98 -12.13 -16.42
CA LYS A 322 5.75 -12.32 -17.19
C LYS A 322 5.74 -11.56 -18.51
N LEU A 323 6.35 -10.38 -18.56
CA LEU A 323 6.45 -9.54 -19.75
C LEU A 323 7.59 -9.94 -20.68
N ASN A 324 8.50 -10.81 -20.24
CA ASN A 324 9.58 -11.32 -21.08
C ASN A 324 8.98 -12.04 -22.30
N LEU A 325 9.39 -11.63 -23.50
CA LEU A 325 8.91 -12.17 -24.78
C LEU A 325 9.05 -13.69 -24.87
N LYS A 326 10.02 -14.29 -24.18
CA LYS A 326 10.19 -15.75 -24.13
C LYS A 326 9.06 -16.47 -23.39
N ASN A 327 8.50 -15.83 -22.37
CA ASN A 327 7.42 -16.40 -21.53
C ASN A 327 6.04 -15.86 -21.90
N ARG A 328 6.00 -14.76 -22.66
CA ARG A 328 4.76 -14.13 -23.10
C ARG A 328 4.19 -14.95 -24.27
N PRO A 329 2.97 -15.50 -24.16
CA PRO A 329 2.36 -16.22 -25.28
C PRO A 329 2.21 -15.27 -26.48
N SER A 330 2.53 -15.78 -27.67
CA SER A 330 2.36 -15.02 -28.91
C SER A 330 0.87 -14.83 -29.20
N VAL A 331 0.55 -13.76 -29.93
CA VAL A 331 -0.82 -13.45 -30.38
C VAL A 331 -1.41 -14.65 -31.12
N LEU A 332 -0.66 -15.20 -32.06
CA LEU A 332 -1.04 -16.37 -32.84
C LEU A 332 -1.29 -17.61 -31.97
N MET A 333 -0.48 -17.83 -30.92
CA MET A 333 -0.69 -18.94 -30.00
C MET A 333 -2.00 -18.81 -29.22
N LEU A 334 -2.38 -17.59 -28.80
CA LEU A 334 -3.63 -17.33 -28.09
C LEU A 334 -4.88 -17.55 -28.98
N GLU A 335 -4.77 -17.20 -30.26
CA GLU A 335 -5.81 -17.45 -31.26
C GLU A 335 -5.93 -18.95 -31.59
N GLN A 336 -4.81 -19.62 -31.84
CA GLN A 336 -4.75 -21.06 -32.11
C GLN A 336 -5.25 -21.90 -30.93
N SER A 337 -4.94 -21.48 -29.69
CA SER A 337 -5.44 -22.15 -28.48
C SER A 337 -6.92 -21.86 -28.19
N GLY A 338 -7.58 -21.03 -29.00
CA GLY A 338 -8.99 -20.67 -28.81
C GLY A 338 -9.28 -19.85 -27.54
N ILE A 339 -8.24 -19.29 -26.90
CA ILE A 339 -8.39 -18.41 -25.74
C ILE A 339 -9.03 -17.09 -26.19
N VAL A 340 -8.61 -16.62 -27.37
CA VAL A 340 -9.11 -15.41 -28.01
C VAL A 340 -9.70 -15.78 -29.38
N PRO A 341 -10.82 -15.18 -29.82
CA PRO A 341 -11.33 -15.41 -31.17
C PRO A 341 -10.31 -14.97 -32.24
N TYR A 342 -10.23 -15.71 -33.34
CA TYR A 342 -9.37 -15.35 -34.47
C TYR A 342 -9.62 -13.91 -34.94
N GLY A 343 -8.57 -13.10 -35.06
CA GLY A 343 -8.65 -11.71 -35.50
C GLY A 343 -9.07 -10.70 -34.43
N ALA A 344 -9.28 -11.12 -33.17
CA ALA A 344 -9.74 -10.20 -32.13
C ALA A 344 -8.70 -9.13 -31.75
N PHE A 345 -7.41 -9.39 -32.03
CA PHE A 345 -6.36 -8.40 -31.83
C PHE A 345 -6.35 -7.31 -32.92
N ASN A 346 -6.99 -7.54 -34.07
CA ASN A 346 -7.17 -6.54 -35.12
C ASN A 346 -8.47 -5.75 -34.90
N ASN A 347 -9.58 -6.43 -34.63
CA ASN A 347 -10.87 -5.81 -34.33
C ASN A 347 -11.73 -6.74 -33.45
N LEU A 348 -11.84 -6.39 -32.16
CA LEU A 348 -12.55 -7.20 -31.17
C LEU A 348 -14.03 -7.39 -31.51
N GLN A 349 -14.71 -6.33 -31.94
CA GLN A 349 -16.15 -6.38 -32.26
C GLN A 349 -16.42 -7.26 -33.47
N GLN A 350 -15.61 -7.12 -34.53
CA GLN A 350 -15.72 -7.94 -35.73
C GLN A 350 -15.45 -9.42 -35.42
N ALA A 351 -14.42 -9.71 -34.61
CA ALA A 351 -14.10 -11.08 -34.22
C ALA A 351 -15.20 -11.72 -33.34
N GLN A 352 -15.83 -10.94 -32.45
CA GLN A 352 -16.98 -11.39 -31.68
C GLN A 352 -18.21 -11.67 -32.57
N LYS A 353 -18.51 -10.78 -33.52
CA LYS A 353 -19.57 -10.98 -34.52
C LYS A 353 -19.30 -12.24 -35.35
N ALA A 354 -18.08 -12.41 -35.86
CA ALA A 354 -17.68 -13.58 -36.62
C ALA A 354 -17.80 -14.87 -35.80
N LYS A 355 -17.42 -14.84 -34.51
CA LYS A 355 -17.61 -15.98 -33.59
C LYS A 355 -19.09 -16.31 -33.39
N LYS A 356 -19.96 -15.30 -33.24
CA LYS A 356 -21.42 -15.49 -33.11
C LYS A 356 -22.00 -16.10 -34.38
N MET A 357 -21.66 -15.54 -35.55
CA MET A 357 -22.09 -16.05 -36.85
C MET A 357 -21.64 -17.49 -37.08
N ARG A 358 -20.38 -17.82 -36.74
CA ARG A 358 -19.87 -19.19 -36.86
C ARG A 358 -20.62 -20.18 -35.97
N ARG A 359 -20.97 -19.78 -34.74
CA ARG A 359 -21.77 -20.62 -33.84
C ARG A 359 -23.18 -20.83 -34.38
N GLN A 360 -23.79 -19.80 -34.95
CA GLN A 360 -25.11 -19.91 -35.60
C GLN A 360 -25.04 -20.83 -36.82
N SER A 361 -24.03 -20.68 -37.68
CA SER A 361 -23.80 -21.56 -38.84
C SER A 361 -23.69 -23.03 -38.41
N ILE A 362 -22.82 -23.33 -37.43
CA ILE A 362 -22.65 -24.69 -36.92
C ILE A 362 -23.95 -25.22 -36.29
N SER A 363 -24.71 -24.38 -35.59
CA SER A 363 -26.00 -24.78 -35.01
C SER A 363 -26.99 -25.19 -36.09
N ASN A 364 -27.11 -24.38 -37.14
CA ASN A 364 -28.01 -24.65 -38.25
C ASN A 364 -27.57 -25.90 -39.04
N GLU A 365 -26.27 -26.03 -39.32
CA GLU A 365 -25.70 -27.22 -39.97
C GLU A 365 -25.99 -28.49 -39.17
N LEU A 366 -25.84 -28.46 -37.84
CA LEU A 366 -26.17 -29.58 -36.97
C LEU A 366 -27.68 -29.87 -36.95
N GLU A 367 -28.52 -28.85 -36.96
CA GLU A 367 -29.97 -29.00 -37.01
C GLU A 367 -30.43 -29.64 -38.33
N ASP A 368 -29.81 -29.26 -39.45
CA ASP A 368 -30.01 -29.88 -40.75
C ASP A 368 -29.53 -31.34 -40.75
N GLU A 369 -28.35 -31.63 -40.19
CA GLU A 369 -27.83 -33.01 -40.08
C GLU A 369 -28.71 -33.88 -39.16
N ILE A 370 -29.25 -33.31 -38.08
CA ILE A 370 -30.15 -34.02 -37.17
C ILE A 370 -31.50 -34.27 -37.84
N SER A 371 -32.03 -33.29 -38.58
CA SER A 371 -33.27 -33.42 -39.35
C SER A 371 -33.16 -34.47 -40.45
N ASN A 372 -31.99 -34.58 -41.08
CA ASN A 372 -31.69 -35.58 -42.11
C ASN A 372 -31.16 -36.91 -41.55
N ARG A 373 -31.18 -37.08 -40.23
CA ARG A 373 -30.68 -38.31 -39.61
C ARG A 373 -31.60 -39.46 -39.97
N LEU A 374 -31.04 -40.46 -40.65
CA LEU A 374 -31.75 -41.68 -41.03
C LEU A 374 -32.47 -42.27 -39.81
N ALA A 375 -33.73 -42.63 -40.02
CA ALA A 375 -34.51 -43.29 -38.98
C ALA A 375 -33.85 -44.63 -38.63
N ARG A 376 -34.07 -45.10 -37.40
CA ARG A 376 -33.45 -46.34 -36.91
C ARG A 376 -33.71 -47.53 -37.84
N ASN A 377 -34.92 -47.63 -38.40
CA ASN A 377 -35.31 -48.71 -39.31
C ASN A 377 -34.50 -48.66 -40.62
N GLU A 378 -34.26 -47.46 -41.17
CA GLU A 378 -33.45 -47.28 -42.36
C GLU A 378 -31.99 -47.71 -42.13
N LEU A 379 -31.45 -47.49 -40.91
CA LEU A 379 -30.12 -47.97 -40.53
C LEU A 379 -30.06 -49.50 -40.39
N ILE A 380 -31.16 -50.15 -40.02
CA ILE A 380 -31.29 -51.63 -39.99
C ILE A 380 -31.37 -52.18 -41.42
N ASP A 381 -32.14 -51.55 -42.30
CA ASP A 381 -32.25 -51.93 -43.71
C ASP A 381 -30.91 -51.80 -44.44
N LEU A 382 -30.09 -50.80 -44.06
CA LEU A 382 -28.72 -50.64 -44.52
C LEU A 382 -27.73 -51.62 -43.87
N ASN A 383 -28.19 -52.50 -42.99
CA ASN A 383 -27.40 -53.49 -42.26
C ASN A 383 -26.25 -52.87 -41.43
N ILE A 384 -26.43 -51.61 -41.00
CA ILE A 384 -25.50 -50.89 -40.11
C ILE A 384 -25.79 -51.28 -38.65
N LEU A 385 -27.07 -51.47 -38.32
CA LEU A 385 -27.53 -51.96 -37.01
C LEU A 385 -28.07 -53.38 -37.15
N HIS A 386 -27.70 -54.27 -36.24
CA HIS A 386 -28.22 -55.64 -36.21
C HIS A 386 -29.64 -55.69 -35.63
N TYR A 387 -30.52 -56.45 -36.28
CA TYR A 387 -31.94 -56.58 -35.89
C TYR A 387 -32.15 -57.10 -34.46
N ASN A 388 -31.19 -57.86 -33.91
CA ASN A 388 -31.31 -58.46 -32.59
C ASN A 388 -31.13 -57.44 -31.44
N ASP A 389 -30.36 -56.37 -31.66
CA ASP A 389 -30.22 -55.27 -30.68
C ASP A 389 -31.49 -54.38 -30.62
N ALA A 390 -32.43 -54.58 -31.54
CA ALA A 390 -33.69 -53.83 -31.58
C ALA A 390 -34.78 -54.44 -30.68
N LYS A 391 -34.80 -55.76 -30.46
CA LYS A 391 -35.87 -56.42 -29.70
C LYS A 391 -35.66 -56.48 -28.19
N GLU A 392 -34.42 -56.38 -27.70
CA GLU A 392 -34.16 -56.48 -26.25
C GLU A 392 -34.56 -55.23 -25.45
N ASN A 393 -34.84 -54.10 -26.10
CA ASN A 393 -35.27 -52.84 -25.45
C ASN A 393 -36.75 -52.50 -25.65
N GLU A 394 -37.54 -53.35 -26.33
CA GLU A 394 -39.01 -53.25 -26.38
C GLU A 394 -39.71 -54.06 -25.29
N GLN A 395 -38.96 -54.65 -24.34
CA GLN A 395 -39.55 -54.95 -23.03
C GLN A 395 -39.87 -53.62 -22.35
N GLU A 396 -41.07 -53.12 -22.64
CA GLU A 396 -41.68 -52.02 -21.94
C GLU A 396 -41.44 -52.18 -20.44
N PRO A 397 -40.87 -51.18 -19.74
CA PRO A 397 -41.09 -51.11 -18.32
C PRO A 397 -42.58 -50.91 -18.12
N HIS A 398 -43.31 -52.01 -17.89
CA HIS A 398 -44.61 -52.00 -17.23
C HIS A 398 -44.43 -51.46 -15.79
N SER A 399 -43.97 -50.22 -15.64
CA SER A 399 -44.33 -49.41 -14.50
C SER A 399 -45.65 -48.76 -14.87
N SER A 400 -46.73 -49.27 -14.29
CA SER A 400 -48.07 -48.71 -14.28
C SER A 400 -48.05 -47.30 -13.68
N VAL A 401 -47.52 -46.33 -14.41
CA VAL A 401 -47.68 -44.92 -14.08
C VAL A 401 -49.06 -44.53 -14.58
N ASP A 402 -49.94 -44.41 -13.60
CA ASP A 402 -51.31 -43.95 -13.63
C ASP A 402 -51.49 -42.79 -14.64
N GLN A 403 -52.18 -43.07 -15.75
CA GLN A 403 -52.40 -42.12 -16.86
C GLN A 403 -53.15 -40.84 -16.41
N SER A 404 -53.74 -40.86 -15.21
CA SER A 404 -54.37 -39.70 -14.59
C SER A 404 -53.41 -38.56 -14.22
N GLN A 405 -52.09 -38.79 -14.13
CA GLN A 405 -51.11 -37.72 -13.83
C GLN A 405 -50.56 -36.99 -15.08
N ILE A 406 -50.63 -37.60 -16.26
CA ILE A 406 -50.04 -37.01 -17.48
C ILE A 406 -51.00 -35.97 -18.09
N GLU A 407 -52.33 -36.17 -17.95
CA GLU A 407 -53.32 -35.21 -18.44
C GLU A 407 -53.35 -33.89 -17.64
N TYR A 408 -52.94 -33.93 -16.36
CA TYR A 408 -52.75 -32.72 -15.56
C TYR A 408 -51.51 -31.91 -15.96
N GLN A 409 -50.45 -32.54 -16.48
CA GLN A 409 -49.24 -31.80 -16.91
C GLN A 409 -49.36 -31.20 -18.32
N GLN A 410 -50.22 -31.74 -19.20
CA GLN A 410 -50.40 -31.19 -20.55
C GLN A 410 -51.31 -29.94 -20.60
N LYS A 411 -52.20 -29.77 -19.60
CA LYS A 411 -53.01 -28.53 -19.48
C LYS A 411 -52.23 -27.33 -18.97
N ASP A 412 -51.15 -27.54 -18.22
CA ASP A 412 -50.31 -26.43 -17.74
C ASP A 412 -49.31 -25.93 -18.79
N ILE A 413 -48.89 -26.79 -19.73
CA ILE A 413 -47.98 -26.42 -20.81
C ILE A 413 -48.69 -25.58 -21.89
N SER A 414 -49.97 -25.88 -22.18
CA SER A 414 -50.75 -25.16 -23.20
C SER A 414 -51.19 -23.75 -22.76
N ASN A 415 -51.20 -23.46 -21.46
CA ASN A 415 -51.43 -22.10 -20.93
C ASN A 415 -50.16 -21.24 -20.83
N GLU A 416 -48.96 -21.83 -20.89
CA GLU A 416 -47.69 -21.09 -20.89
C GLU A 416 -47.27 -20.59 -22.28
N GLU A 417 -47.74 -21.21 -23.36
CA GLU A 417 -47.37 -20.81 -24.73
C GLU A 417 -48.11 -19.54 -25.21
N ALA A 418 -49.26 -19.20 -24.60
CA ALA A 418 -49.97 -17.95 -24.90
C ALA A 418 -49.37 -16.69 -24.23
N LYS A 419 -48.35 -16.83 -23.36
CA LYS A 419 -47.66 -15.69 -22.70
C LYS A 419 -46.21 -15.47 -23.16
N LYS A 420 -45.71 -16.21 -24.16
CA LYS A 420 -44.29 -16.16 -24.60
C LYS A 420 -44.00 -15.31 -25.84
N GLU A 421 -44.94 -14.51 -26.36
CA GLU A 421 -44.69 -13.62 -27.51
C GLU A 421 -44.01 -12.28 -27.16
N THR A 422 -43.80 -11.94 -25.89
CA THR A 422 -43.19 -10.65 -25.51
C THR A 422 -42.13 -10.75 -24.41
N THR A 423 -41.14 -11.63 -24.52
CA THR A 423 -39.90 -11.41 -23.74
C THR A 423 -38.67 -12.07 -24.37
N ASN A 424 -37.71 -11.23 -24.79
CA ASN A 424 -36.44 -11.63 -25.34
C ASN A 424 -35.62 -12.48 -24.35
N GLN A 425 -35.21 -13.65 -24.84
CA GLN A 425 -34.56 -14.74 -24.12
C GLN A 425 -33.15 -14.38 -23.58
N SER A 426 -32.97 -14.51 -22.26
CA SER A 426 -31.67 -14.76 -21.64
C SER A 426 -31.59 -16.25 -21.30
N GLN A 427 -30.88 -17.02 -22.11
CA GLN A 427 -30.64 -18.46 -21.93
C GLN A 427 -29.70 -18.73 -20.74
N PRO A 428 -29.98 -19.74 -19.88
CA PRO A 428 -29.12 -20.15 -18.78
C PRO A 428 -27.87 -20.88 -19.31
N GLY A 429 -26.69 -20.35 -19.00
CA GLY A 429 -25.42 -20.90 -19.44
C GLY A 429 -25.12 -22.27 -18.82
N TYR A 430 -25.14 -23.31 -19.65
CA TYR A 430 -24.58 -24.63 -19.33
C TYR A 430 -23.09 -24.52 -18.97
N ARG A 431 -22.77 -24.74 -17.68
CA ARG A 431 -21.39 -24.86 -17.20
C ARG A 431 -20.85 -26.24 -17.58
N TYR A 432 -20.03 -26.30 -18.62
CA TYR A 432 -19.17 -27.45 -18.90
C TYR A 432 -18.13 -27.59 -17.78
N ALA A 433 -18.25 -28.64 -16.97
CA ALA A 433 -17.23 -29.05 -16.03
C ALA A 433 -16.11 -29.78 -16.79
N TYR A 434 -15.02 -29.08 -17.10
CA TYR A 434 -13.82 -29.71 -17.63
C TYR A 434 -13.17 -30.57 -16.53
N LYS A 435 -13.26 -31.89 -16.65
CA LYS A 435 -12.41 -32.84 -15.90
C LYS A 435 -10.96 -32.61 -16.33
N THR A 436 -10.20 -31.88 -15.53
CA THR A 436 -8.74 -31.79 -15.70
C THR A 436 -8.13 -33.12 -15.24
N LYS A 437 -7.49 -33.83 -16.17
CA LYS A 437 -6.71 -35.03 -15.85
C LYS A 437 -5.53 -34.63 -14.97
N ASN A 438 -5.32 -35.35 -13.87
CA ASN A 438 -4.18 -35.18 -12.98
C ASN A 438 -2.87 -35.32 -13.79
N LEU A 439 -2.08 -34.26 -13.84
CA LEU A 439 -0.73 -34.30 -14.37
C LEU A 439 0.11 -35.20 -13.46
N GLN A 440 0.45 -36.39 -13.95
CA GLN A 440 1.49 -37.23 -13.38
C GLN A 440 2.77 -36.39 -13.23
N THR A 441 3.25 -36.30 -12.00
CA THR A 441 4.53 -35.70 -11.65
C THR A 441 5.64 -36.42 -12.42
N ARG A 442 6.13 -35.80 -13.49
CA ARG A 442 7.40 -36.17 -14.11
C ARG A 442 8.50 -35.94 -13.07
N GLN A 443 9.19 -37.02 -12.72
CA GLN A 443 10.41 -37.01 -11.92
C GLN A 443 11.42 -36.08 -12.60
N ILE A 444 11.85 -35.05 -11.88
CA ILE A 444 12.92 -34.15 -12.29
C ILE A 444 14.23 -34.89 -12.00
N PRO A 445 15.14 -35.08 -12.97
CA PRO A 445 16.45 -35.66 -12.69
C PRO A 445 17.25 -34.71 -11.80
N GLU A 446 17.83 -35.26 -10.73
CA GLU A 446 18.79 -34.55 -9.87
C GLU A 446 19.97 -34.06 -10.70
N LEU A 447 20.10 -32.73 -10.85
CA LEU A 447 21.32 -32.12 -11.36
C LEU A 447 22.40 -32.22 -10.27
N VAL A 448 23.30 -33.18 -10.47
CA VAL A 448 24.59 -33.26 -9.79
C VAL A 448 25.42 -32.04 -10.17
N HIS A 449 25.47 -31.03 -9.29
CA HIS A 449 26.39 -29.92 -9.42
C HIS A 449 27.80 -30.38 -9.02
N ARG A 450 28.61 -30.73 -10.02
CA ARG A 450 30.07 -30.85 -9.89
C ARG A 450 30.69 -29.48 -9.60
N ASP A 451 31.40 -29.42 -8.47
CA ASP A 451 32.61 -28.66 -8.20
C ASP A 451 32.81 -27.32 -8.91
N VAL A 452 32.32 -26.24 -8.29
CA VAL A 452 32.86 -24.90 -8.52
C VAL A 452 33.77 -24.57 -7.34
N ARG A 453 35.08 -24.73 -7.54
CA ARG A 453 36.12 -24.31 -6.60
C ARG A 453 36.12 -22.77 -6.52
N THR A 454 35.85 -22.24 -5.33
CA THR A 454 36.14 -20.84 -4.98
C THR A 454 37.64 -20.68 -4.78
N PRO A 455 38.29 -19.65 -5.35
CA PRO A 455 39.70 -19.40 -5.09
C PRO A 455 39.90 -18.93 -3.64
N LEU A 456 40.80 -19.61 -2.93
CA LEU A 456 41.41 -19.09 -1.70
C LEU A 456 42.21 -17.83 -2.03
N LEU A 457 41.93 -16.75 -1.33
CA LEU A 457 42.82 -15.59 -1.23
C LEU A 457 43.49 -15.68 0.12
N ASP A 458 44.74 -16.13 0.12
CA ASP A 458 45.65 -16.03 1.26
C ASP A 458 46.05 -14.57 1.43
N SER A 459 45.68 -13.97 2.56
CA SER A 459 46.21 -12.68 3.00
C SER A 459 46.59 -12.79 4.47
N GLU A 460 47.73 -13.43 4.73
CA GLU A 460 48.46 -13.32 5.98
C GLU A 460 49.25 -12.00 6.01
N VAL A 461 48.70 -10.97 6.65
CA VAL A 461 49.50 -9.94 7.35
C VAL A 461 48.70 -9.51 8.58
N LEU A 462 48.83 -10.30 9.65
CA LEU A 462 48.33 -9.96 10.98
C LEU A 462 49.28 -8.92 11.61
N VAL A 463 48.81 -7.67 11.70
CA VAL A 463 49.32 -6.73 12.71
C VAL A 463 48.62 -7.09 14.02
N PRO A 464 49.34 -7.47 15.09
CA PRO A 464 48.71 -7.77 16.37
C PRO A 464 48.17 -6.47 16.96
N GLU A 465 46.85 -6.41 17.16
CA GLU A 465 46.22 -5.32 17.89
C GLU A 465 46.61 -5.40 19.37
N PRO A 466 46.88 -4.26 20.03
CA PRO A 466 47.30 -4.24 21.42
C PRO A 466 46.15 -4.68 22.34
N GLU A 467 46.39 -5.75 23.11
CA GLU A 467 45.47 -6.25 24.12
C GLU A 467 45.23 -5.19 25.19
N ILE A 468 44.04 -4.58 25.17
CA ILE A 468 43.59 -3.67 26.23
C ILE A 468 43.20 -4.50 27.44
N ASN A 469 44.20 -4.76 28.27
CA ASN A 469 44.06 -5.47 29.53
C ASN A 469 43.12 -4.70 30.47
N ARG A 470 41.99 -5.31 30.88
CA ARG A 470 40.97 -4.70 31.77
C ARG A 470 41.52 -4.27 33.13
N ALA A 471 42.73 -4.70 33.50
CA ALA A 471 43.45 -4.22 34.67
C ALA A 471 43.87 -2.74 34.56
N ASN A 472 44.13 -2.21 33.36
CA ASN A 472 44.51 -0.80 33.16
C ASN A 472 43.34 0.18 33.32
N ILE A 473 42.10 -0.30 33.24
CA ILE A 473 40.90 0.54 33.40
C ILE A 473 40.71 0.94 34.89
N LYS A 474 41.29 0.19 35.84
CA LYS A 474 41.27 0.56 37.26
C LYS A 474 42.36 1.56 37.67
N ALA A 475 43.29 1.92 36.78
CA ALA A 475 44.31 2.94 37.01
C ALA A 475 43.89 4.35 36.53
N SER A 476 42.66 4.52 36.01
CA SER A 476 42.25 5.75 35.31
C SER A 476 41.74 6.91 36.20
N SER A 477 42.06 6.94 37.49
CA SER A 477 41.77 8.13 38.31
C SER A 477 42.62 9.33 37.85
N LEU A 478 43.85 9.08 37.39
CA LEU A 478 44.75 10.07 36.81
C LEU A 478 44.28 10.58 35.43
N ALA A 479 43.66 9.70 34.62
CA ALA A 479 43.09 10.10 33.33
C ALA A 479 41.88 11.02 33.51
N PHE A 480 41.05 10.78 34.53
CA PHE A 480 39.94 11.68 34.87
C PHE A 480 40.41 13.04 35.40
N MET A 481 41.49 13.06 36.21
CA MET A 481 42.11 14.31 36.67
C MET A 481 42.63 15.14 35.49
N HIS A 482 43.28 14.50 34.51
CA HIS A 482 43.77 15.19 33.32
C HIS A 482 42.63 15.75 32.45
N VAL A 483 41.50 15.03 32.34
CA VAL A 483 40.32 15.55 31.65
C VAL A 483 39.72 16.75 32.38
N LEU A 484 39.66 16.72 33.72
CA LEU A 484 39.19 17.86 34.51
C LEU A 484 40.11 19.08 34.41
N ASP A 485 41.42 18.89 34.37
CA ASP A 485 42.38 19.99 34.19
C ASP A 485 42.27 20.61 32.79
N VAL A 486 42.09 19.79 31.75
CA VAL A 486 41.83 20.28 30.39
C VAL A 486 40.51 21.06 30.34
N LEU A 487 39.45 20.60 31.01
CA LEU A 487 38.18 21.32 31.07
C LEU A 487 38.29 22.65 31.84
N LYS A 488 39.09 22.70 32.92
CA LYS A 488 39.37 23.94 33.66
C LYS A 488 40.17 24.94 32.82
N GLN A 489 41.16 24.48 32.04
CA GLN A 489 41.90 25.32 31.10
C GLN A 489 41.00 25.85 29.97
N LEU A 490 40.09 25.03 29.47
CA LEU A 490 39.14 25.44 28.44
C LEU A 490 38.15 26.49 28.99
N HIS A 491 37.73 26.35 30.24
CA HIS A 491 36.89 27.35 30.90
C HIS A 491 37.62 28.67 31.14
N SER A 492 38.89 28.64 31.58
CA SER A 492 39.67 29.87 31.82
C SER A 492 40.00 30.63 30.52
N THR A 493 40.28 29.92 29.42
CA THR A 493 40.50 30.51 28.09
C THR A 493 39.24 31.16 27.52
N VAL A 494 38.06 30.55 27.72
CA VAL A 494 36.77 31.15 27.34
C VAL A 494 36.47 32.41 28.15
N LEU A 495 36.75 32.41 29.46
CA LEU A 495 36.57 33.60 30.29
C LEU A 495 37.53 34.74 29.93
N THR A 496 38.81 34.44 29.64
CA THR A 496 39.77 35.46 29.22
C THR A 496 39.40 36.06 27.86
N THR A 497 38.95 35.25 26.90
CA THR A 497 38.45 35.77 25.62
C THR A 497 37.19 36.60 25.78
N ALA A 498 36.25 36.19 26.65
CA ALA A 498 35.07 36.98 26.96
C ALA A 498 35.41 38.34 27.59
N ASN A 499 36.33 38.37 28.55
CA ASN A 499 36.78 39.60 29.20
C ASN A 499 37.53 40.51 28.21
N TYR A 500 38.37 39.95 27.34
CA TYR A 500 39.01 40.71 26.25
C TYR A 500 37.98 41.40 25.35
N TYR A 501 36.91 40.71 24.97
CA TYR A 501 35.83 41.32 24.18
C TYR A 501 35.06 42.40 24.95
N ILE A 502 34.86 42.23 26.25
CA ILE A 502 34.23 43.24 27.10
C ILE A 502 35.10 44.50 27.17
N ASP A 503 36.41 44.36 27.33
CA ASP A 503 37.33 45.50 27.38
C ASP A 503 37.47 46.18 26.01
N GLU A 504 37.49 45.41 24.91
CA GLU A 504 37.44 45.95 23.55
C GLU A 504 36.15 46.73 23.29
N MET A 505 35.02 46.29 23.86
CA MET A 505 33.76 47.01 23.77
C MET A 505 33.73 48.28 24.64
N LYS A 506 34.41 48.29 25.80
CA LYS A 506 34.56 49.49 26.63
C LYS A 506 35.42 50.55 25.96
N GLN A 507 36.58 50.16 25.41
CA GLN A 507 37.49 51.07 24.69
C GLN A 507 36.87 51.69 23.42
N LYS A 508 35.87 51.03 22.82
CA LYS A 508 35.14 51.57 21.66
C LYS A 508 33.92 52.42 22.05
N GLY A 509 33.56 52.42 23.33
CA GLY A 509 32.44 53.18 23.89
C GLY A 509 32.85 54.51 24.51
N GLU A 510 34.11 54.64 24.93
CA GLU A 510 34.80 55.91 25.19
C GLU A 510 35.26 56.54 23.87
#